data_AF-A0A139MSV2-F1
#
_entry.id   AF-A0A139MSV2-F1
#
_cell.length_a   1.000
_cell.length_b   1.000
_cell.length_c   1.000
_cell.angle_alpha   90.00
_cell.angle_beta   90.00
_cell.angle_gamma   90.00
#
_symmetry.space_group_name_H-M   'P 1'
#
loop_
_entity.id
_entity.type
_entity.pdbx_description
1 polymer ?
#
loop_
_entity_poly.entity_id
_entity_poly.type
_entity_poly.pdbx_seq_one_letter_code
_entity_poly.pdbx_strand_id
1 'polypeptide(L)'
;MTESTYFEQTDHELEELNRKRDDFMADATPVCLADTPKLIELGEKLRTEDTSINAYELYKHPEARAKLFAQIVEACFLLIAYSSPVPVQPTQAQRIHFCEYLEGQFQNIIKKLIVSTDKQAMEYLLEALQLPKEKQAQFVRDVVVSGLLSEK
;
A
#
# COMPACT_ATOMS: atom_id res chain seq x y z
N MET A 1 -6.85 -30.39 3.68
CA MET A 1 -5.88 -29.66 2.85
C MET A 1 -4.52 -30.27 3.13
N THR A 2 -3.81 -30.77 2.12
CA THR A 2 -2.44 -31.29 2.30
C THR A 2 -1.44 -30.14 2.17
N GLU A 3 -0.27 -30.28 2.76
CA GLU A 3 0.81 -29.28 2.69
C GLU A 3 1.18 -28.93 1.24
N SER A 4 1.22 -29.92 0.34
CA SER A 4 1.44 -29.71 -1.11
C SER A 4 0.37 -28.80 -1.73
N THR A 5 -0.91 -29.07 -1.45
CA THR A 5 -2.01 -28.26 -2.00
C THR A 5 -2.02 -26.82 -1.48
N TYR A 6 -1.49 -26.57 -0.28
CA TYR A 6 -1.39 -25.23 0.28
C TYR A 6 -0.28 -24.41 -0.40
N PHE A 7 0.89 -25.01 -0.61
CA PHE A 7 1.99 -24.33 -1.31
C PHE A 7 1.64 -24.04 -2.77
N GLU A 8 1.05 -25.01 -3.48
CA GLU A 8 0.58 -24.81 -4.86
C GLU A 8 -0.44 -23.67 -4.97
N GLN A 9 -1.38 -23.58 -4.01
CA GLN A 9 -2.35 -22.48 -3.98
C GLN A 9 -1.67 -21.13 -3.70
N THR A 10 -0.72 -21.09 -2.76
CA THR A 10 0.01 -19.87 -2.38
C THR A 10 0.82 -19.34 -3.57
N ASP A 11 1.49 -20.23 -4.30
CA ASP A 11 2.26 -19.87 -5.50
C ASP A 11 1.35 -19.30 -6.59
N HIS A 12 0.19 -19.92 -6.83
CA HIS A 12 -0.80 -19.40 -7.78
C HIS A 12 -1.32 -18.01 -7.38
N GLU A 13 -1.67 -17.81 -6.11
CA GLU A 13 -2.13 -16.51 -5.60
C GLU A 13 -1.07 -15.40 -5.76
N LEU A 14 0.20 -15.74 -5.53
CA LEU A 14 1.32 -14.82 -5.74
C LEU A 14 1.51 -14.47 -7.22
N GLU A 15 1.40 -15.45 -8.13
CA GLU A 15 1.44 -15.21 -9.57
C GLU A 15 0.30 -14.30 -10.04
N GLU A 16 -0.92 -14.54 -9.56
CA GLU A 16 -2.06 -13.68 -9.87
C GLU A 16 -1.88 -12.25 -9.38
N LEU A 17 -1.30 -12.07 -8.19
CA LEU A 17 -1.05 -10.77 -7.62
C LEU A 17 0.03 -10.01 -8.40
N ASN A 18 1.10 -10.70 -8.80
CA ASN A 18 2.12 -10.15 -9.69
C ASN A 18 1.52 -9.73 -11.04
N ARG A 19 0.68 -10.58 -11.66
CA ARG A 19 -0.01 -10.26 -12.91
C ARG A 19 -0.89 -9.02 -12.76
N LYS A 20 -1.69 -8.94 -11.70
CA LYS A 20 -2.54 -7.76 -11.42
C LYS A 20 -1.71 -6.49 -11.24
N ARG A 21 -0.56 -6.57 -10.58
CA ARG A 21 0.37 -5.43 -10.45
C ARG A 21 0.93 -5.02 -11.80
N ASP A 22 1.36 -5.97 -12.63
CA ASP A 22 1.94 -5.68 -13.93
C ASP A 22 0.89 -5.06 -14.87
N ASP A 23 -0.34 -5.58 -14.88
CA ASP A 23 -1.49 -4.99 -15.58
C ASP A 23 -1.77 -3.57 -15.08
N PHE A 24 -1.82 -3.39 -13.75
CA PHE A 24 -1.99 -2.08 -13.13
C PHE A 24 -0.89 -1.12 -13.55
N MET A 25 0.37 -1.55 -13.62
CA MET A 25 1.49 -0.70 -14.01
C MET A 25 1.49 -0.36 -15.49
N ALA A 26 1.09 -1.29 -16.35
CA ALA A 26 0.96 -1.09 -17.81
C ALA A 26 -0.22 -0.17 -18.19
N ASP A 27 -1.25 -0.09 -17.34
CA ASP A 27 -2.44 0.72 -17.62
C ASP A 27 -2.14 2.22 -17.63
N ALA A 28 -2.11 2.83 -18.81
CA ALA A 28 -1.92 4.26 -18.99
C ALA A 28 -3.24 5.06 -19.06
N THR A 29 -4.37 4.42 -18.78
CA THR A 29 -5.70 5.05 -18.83
C THR A 29 -5.77 6.19 -17.81
N PRO A 30 -6.11 7.42 -18.23
CA PRO A 30 -6.31 8.52 -17.30
C PRO A 30 -7.46 8.27 -16.34
N VAL A 31 -7.34 8.77 -15.11
CA VAL A 31 -8.41 8.70 -14.10
C VAL A 31 -9.67 9.40 -14.62
N CYS A 32 -10.81 8.72 -14.51
CA CYS A 32 -12.11 9.26 -14.87
C CYS A 32 -13.06 9.33 -13.67
N LEU A 33 -14.22 9.97 -13.83
CA LEU A 33 -15.19 10.17 -12.75
C LEU A 33 -15.68 8.85 -12.15
N ALA A 34 -15.77 7.78 -12.95
CA ALA A 34 -16.21 6.46 -12.47
C ALA A 34 -15.22 5.81 -11.49
N ASP A 35 -13.93 6.16 -11.56
CA ASP A 35 -12.88 5.61 -10.69
C ASP A 35 -12.88 6.29 -9.30
N THR A 36 -13.40 7.52 -9.25
CA THR A 36 -13.30 8.41 -8.08
C THR A 36 -13.80 7.79 -6.78
N PRO A 37 -14.92 7.04 -6.70
CA PRO A 37 -15.38 6.52 -5.40
C PRO A 37 -14.35 5.62 -4.72
N LYS A 38 -13.72 4.70 -5.48
CA LYS A 38 -12.72 3.77 -4.94
C LYS A 38 -11.41 4.48 -4.58
N LEU A 39 -10.96 5.41 -5.42
CA LEU A 39 -9.73 6.16 -5.19
C LEU A 39 -9.86 7.08 -3.97
N ILE A 40 -11.04 7.67 -3.75
CA ILE A 40 -11.30 8.50 -2.57
C ILE A 40 -11.39 7.65 -1.30
N GLU A 41 -11.97 6.45 -1.35
CA GLU A 41 -11.94 5.52 -0.22
C GLU A 41 -10.50 5.19 0.19
N LEU A 42 -9.62 4.91 -0.78
CA LEU A 42 -8.20 4.68 -0.51
C LEU A 42 -7.48 5.93 0.02
N GLY A 43 -7.80 7.11 -0.54
CA GLY A 43 -7.30 8.38 -0.06
C GLY A 43 -7.70 8.67 1.38
N GLU A 44 -8.94 8.33 1.76
CA GLU A 44 -9.45 8.45 3.12
C GLU A 44 -8.72 7.51 4.08
N LYS A 45 -8.51 6.25 3.70
CA LYS A 45 -7.71 5.29 4.48
C LYS A 45 -6.29 5.81 4.74
N LEU A 46 -5.65 6.38 3.72
CA LEU A 46 -4.35 7.03 3.89
C LEU A 46 -4.46 8.21 4.86
N ARG A 47 -5.43 9.10 4.67
CA ARG A 47 -5.64 10.30 5.51
C ARG A 47 -5.89 9.97 6.97
N THR A 48 -6.62 8.89 7.26
CA THR A 48 -6.90 8.43 8.62
C THR A 48 -5.82 7.49 9.15
N GLU A 49 -4.76 7.26 8.37
CA GLU A 49 -3.65 6.36 8.69
C GLU A 49 -4.17 4.96 9.09
N ASP A 50 -5.12 4.45 8.30
CA ASP A 50 -5.77 3.14 8.49
C ASP A 50 -4.80 2.01 8.10
N THR A 51 -4.50 1.14 9.08
CA THR A 51 -3.59 0.00 8.91
C THR A 51 -4.23 -1.17 8.15
N SER A 52 -5.52 -1.10 7.79
CA SER A 52 -6.18 -2.09 6.93
C SER A 52 -5.81 -1.99 5.45
N ILE A 53 -5.11 -0.91 5.04
CA ILE A 53 -4.54 -0.83 3.70
C ILE A 53 -3.49 -1.94 3.52
N ASN A 54 -3.31 -2.42 2.29
CA ASN A 54 -2.25 -3.39 1.99
C ASN A 54 -0.86 -2.70 2.02
N ALA A 55 -0.39 -2.40 3.24
CA ALA A 55 0.85 -1.69 3.47
C ALA A 55 2.07 -2.48 2.99
N TYR A 56 2.00 -3.81 3.00
CA TYR A 56 3.04 -4.68 2.46
C TYR A 56 3.27 -4.45 0.97
N GLU A 57 2.21 -4.52 0.15
CA GLU A 57 2.33 -4.29 -1.30
C GLU A 57 2.82 -2.87 -1.61
N LEU A 58 2.29 -1.87 -0.92
CA LEU A 58 2.72 -0.48 -1.09
C LEU A 58 4.17 -0.26 -0.63
N TYR A 59 4.63 -0.99 0.38
CA TYR A 59 6.01 -0.93 0.86
C TYR A 59 6.97 -1.59 -0.14
N LYS A 60 6.62 -2.79 -0.61
CA LYS A 60 7.43 -3.62 -1.52
C LYS A 60 7.56 -3.03 -2.92
N HIS A 61 6.52 -2.34 -3.39
CA HIS A 61 6.42 -1.80 -4.75
C HIS A 61 6.25 -0.27 -4.74
N PRO A 62 7.34 0.50 -4.49
CA PRO A 62 7.28 1.96 -4.42
C PRO A 62 6.77 2.60 -5.73
N GLU A 63 7.02 1.98 -6.88
CA GLU A 63 6.51 2.41 -8.18
C GLU A 63 4.98 2.30 -8.28
N ALA A 64 4.41 1.19 -7.80
CA ALA A 64 2.97 0.99 -7.77
C ALA A 64 2.31 1.94 -6.75
N ARG A 65 2.96 2.14 -5.61
CA ARG A 65 2.55 3.13 -4.60
C ARG A 65 2.50 4.55 -5.18
N ALA A 66 3.58 4.99 -5.85
CA ALA A 66 3.64 6.31 -6.47
C ALA A 66 2.54 6.50 -7.53
N LYS A 67 2.29 5.47 -8.36
CA LYS A 67 1.21 5.49 -9.35
C LYS A 67 -0.17 5.59 -8.70
N LEU A 68 -0.44 4.79 -7.67
CA LEU A 68 -1.70 4.84 -6.92
C LEU A 68 -1.92 6.22 -6.30
N PHE A 69 -0.90 6.81 -5.67
CA PHE A 69 -1.02 8.13 -5.06
C PHE A 69 -1.30 9.21 -6.09
N ALA A 70 -0.64 9.16 -7.26
CA ALA A 70 -0.95 10.06 -8.36
C ALA A 70 -2.42 9.92 -8.82
N GLN A 71 -2.94 8.69 -8.93
CA GLN A 71 -4.34 8.47 -9.29
C GLN A 71 -5.32 8.99 -8.23
N ILE A 72 -5.03 8.82 -6.94
CA ILE A 72 -5.82 9.40 -5.84
C ILE A 72 -5.84 10.92 -5.94
N VAL A 73 -4.69 11.54 -6.19
CA VAL A 73 -4.57 13.00 -6.36
C VAL A 73 -5.39 13.49 -7.55
N GLU A 74 -5.31 12.81 -8.70
CA GLU A 74 -6.14 13.17 -9.88
C GLU A 74 -7.64 12.99 -9.58
N ALA A 75 -8.05 11.93 -8.89
CA ALA A 75 -9.44 11.73 -8.51
C ALA A 75 -9.97 12.86 -7.61
N CYS A 76 -9.18 13.29 -6.62
CA CYS A 76 -9.51 14.43 -5.76
C CYS A 76 -9.70 15.70 -6.57
N PHE A 77 -8.76 16.03 -7.46
CA PHE A 77 -8.86 17.23 -8.28
C PHE A 77 -9.98 17.17 -9.31
N LEU A 78 -10.26 16.00 -9.88
CA LEU A 78 -11.37 15.78 -10.79
C LEU A 78 -12.71 16.05 -10.10
N LEU A 79 -12.88 15.58 -8.87
CA LEU A 79 -14.09 15.85 -8.07
C LEU A 79 -14.23 17.34 -7.73
N ILE A 80 -13.14 18.00 -7.36
CA ILE A 80 -13.15 19.45 -7.11
C ILE A 80 -13.54 20.21 -8.38
N ALA A 81 -12.93 19.89 -9.52
CA ALA A 81 -13.22 20.53 -10.80
C ALA A 81 -14.66 20.28 -11.27
N TYR A 82 -15.19 19.07 -11.05
CA TYR A 82 -16.56 18.72 -11.41
C TYR A 82 -17.61 19.40 -10.52
N SER A 83 -17.29 19.60 -9.23
CA SER A 83 -18.24 20.15 -8.24
C SER A 83 -18.15 21.66 -8.08
N SER A 84 -17.09 22.30 -8.58
CA SER A 84 -16.82 23.72 -8.41
C SER A 84 -17.42 24.54 -9.55
N PRO A 85 -18.13 25.66 -9.27
CA PRO A 85 -18.56 26.61 -10.29
C PRO A 85 -17.39 27.42 -10.88
N VAL A 86 -16.22 27.40 -10.21
CA VAL A 86 -14.99 28.04 -10.67
C VAL A 86 -14.06 26.97 -11.24
N PRO A 87 -13.48 27.17 -12.45
CA PRO A 87 -12.51 26.25 -13.00
C PRO A 87 -11.31 26.08 -12.07
N VAL A 88 -11.14 24.88 -11.53
CA VAL A 88 -9.95 24.50 -10.75
C VAL A 88 -9.03 23.71 -11.67
N GLN A 89 -7.89 24.31 -12.02
CA GLN A 89 -6.81 23.60 -12.69
C GLN A 89 -5.62 23.53 -11.73
N PRO A 90 -5.39 22.38 -11.07
CA PRO A 90 -4.23 22.23 -10.22
C PRO A 90 -2.95 22.36 -11.04
N THR A 91 -1.92 22.97 -10.46
CA THR A 91 -0.58 23.03 -11.04
C THR A 91 0.17 21.73 -10.80
N GLN A 92 1.26 21.49 -11.55
CA GLN A 92 2.13 20.34 -11.29
C GLN A 92 2.71 20.37 -9.86
N ALA A 93 3.04 21.55 -9.34
CA ALA A 93 3.54 21.69 -7.97
C ALA A 93 2.50 21.29 -6.92
N GLN A 94 1.22 21.63 -7.13
CA GLN A 94 0.13 21.21 -6.24
C GLN A 94 -0.08 19.69 -6.26
N ARG A 95 0.06 19.04 -7.42
CA ARG A 95 -0.01 17.57 -7.52
C ARG A 95 1.14 16.91 -6.76
N ILE A 96 2.36 17.37 -6.98
CA ILE A 96 3.55 16.86 -6.30
C ILE A 96 3.38 16.98 -4.78
N HIS A 97 2.97 18.16 -4.30
CA HIS A 97 2.77 18.40 -2.87
C HIS A 97 1.71 17.48 -2.26
N PHE A 98 0.63 17.18 -3.00
CA PHE A 98 -0.39 16.25 -2.52
C PHE A 98 0.15 14.80 -2.51
N CYS A 99 0.92 14.38 -3.51
CA CYS A 99 1.59 13.07 -3.47
C CYS A 99 2.56 12.96 -2.28
N GLU A 100 3.33 14.00 -1.99
CA GLU A 100 4.22 14.05 -0.82
C GLU A 100 3.45 13.95 0.49
N TYR A 101 2.29 14.61 0.58
CA TYR A 101 1.38 14.46 1.72
C TYR A 101 0.93 13.00 1.91
N LEU A 102 0.47 12.34 0.84
CA LEU A 102 0.05 10.93 0.90
C LEU A 102 1.21 9.99 1.27
N GLU A 103 2.41 10.26 0.76
CA GLU A 103 3.62 9.53 1.18
C GLU A 103 3.89 9.73 2.67
N GLY A 104 3.78 10.95 3.19
CA GLY A 104 3.88 11.22 4.62
C GLY A 104 2.86 10.43 5.46
N GLN A 105 1.61 10.37 5.01
CA GLN A 105 0.56 9.56 5.66
C GLN A 105 0.91 8.07 5.65
N PHE A 106 1.39 7.55 4.51
CA PHE A 106 1.83 6.16 4.42
C PHE A 106 2.99 5.86 5.38
N GLN A 107 3.96 6.76 5.52
CA GLN A 107 5.04 6.60 6.49
C GLN A 107 4.51 6.58 7.94
N ASN A 108 3.43 7.29 8.24
CA ASN A 108 2.79 7.22 9.56
C ASN A 108 2.08 5.88 9.78
N ILE A 109 1.45 5.30 8.75
CA ILE A 109 0.91 3.92 8.80
C ILE A 109 2.02 2.93 9.14
N ILE A 110 3.17 3.02 8.47
CA ILE A 110 4.33 2.15 8.75
C ILE A 110 4.80 2.31 10.20
N LYS A 111 4.86 3.54 10.74
CA LYS A 111 5.19 3.77 12.15
C LYS A 111 4.18 3.12 13.10
N LYS A 112 2.88 3.19 12.80
CA LYS A 112 1.83 2.52 13.59
C LYS A 112 2.00 1.00 13.57
N LEU A 113 2.30 0.43 12.41
CA LEU A 113 2.58 -1.01 12.29
C LEU A 113 3.80 -1.42 13.11
N ILE A 114 4.89 -0.65 13.08
CA ILE A 114 6.08 -0.88 13.92
C ILE A 114 5.71 -0.85 15.41
N VAL A 115 4.95 0.16 15.85
CA VAL A 115 4.57 0.32 17.26
C VAL A 115 3.63 -0.78 17.73
N SER A 116 2.73 -1.23 16.87
CA SER A 116 1.77 -2.29 17.18
C SER A 116 2.33 -3.70 17.04
N THR A 117 3.54 -3.90 16.51
CA THR A 117 4.09 -5.25 16.34
C THR A 117 4.44 -5.89 17.68
N ASP A 118 3.90 -7.08 17.94
CA ASP A 118 4.27 -7.94 19.07
C ASP A 118 5.73 -8.37 18.92
N LYS A 119 6.58 -7.76 19.74
CA LYS A 119 8.03 -7.99 19.71
C LYS A 119 8.39 -9.39 20.20
N GLN A 120 7.62 -9.93 21.15
CA GLN A 120 7.89 -11.25 21.70
C GLN A 120 7.55 -12.33 20.67
N ALA A 121 6.40 -12.19 19.97
CA ALA A 121 6.06 -13.08 18.86
C ALA A 121 7.08 -13.00 17.72
N MET A 122 7.59 -11.80 17.41
CA MET A 122 8.65 -11.62 16.40
C MET A 122 9.94 -12.33 16.79
N GLU A 123 10.38 -12.20 18.06
CA GLU A 123 11.58 -12.86 18.57
C GLU A 123 11.46 -14.40 18.47
N TYR A 124 10.32 -14.96 18.90
CA TYR A 124 10.08 -16.39 18.76
C TYR A 124 10.09 -16.86 17.31
N LEU A 125 9.52 -16.07 16.39
CA LEU A 125 9.52 -16.40 14.97
C LEU A 125 10.94 -16.41 14.38
N LEU A 126 11.77 -15.45 14.76
CA LEU A 126 13.18 -15.39 14.35
C LEU A 126 13.98 -16.57 14.88
N GLU A 127 13.76 -16.96 16.13
CA GLU A 127 14.40 -18.12 16.76
C GLU A 127 13.99 -19.44 16.08
N ALA A 128 12.70 -19.59 15.76
CA ALA A 128 12.16 -20.78 15.11
C ALA A 128 12.69 -20.96 13.68
N LEU A 129 12.77 -19.87 12.92
CA LEU A 129 13.19 -19.92 11.51
C LEU A 129 14.72 -19.98 11.33
N GLN A 130 15.51 -19.63 12.36
CA GLN A 130 16.98 -19.62 12.32
C GLN A 130 17.55 -18.98 11.05
N LEU A 131 16.95 -17.87 10.62
CA LEU A 131 17.31 -17.22 9.36
C LEU A 131 18.76 -16.72 9.40
N PRO A 132 19.49 -16.77 8.26
CA PRO A 132 20.79 -16.11 8.13
C PRO A 132 20.69 -14.61 8.49
N LYS A 133 21.72 -14.07 9.17
CA LYS A 133 21.71 -12.69 9.69
C LYS A 133 21.45 -11.66 8.59
N GLU A 134 21.93 -11.93 7.38
CA GLU A 134 21.76 -11.07 6.21
C GLU A 134 20.29 -10.95 5.77
N LYS A 135 19.46 -11.98 6.04
CA LYS A 135 18.03 -12.01 5.68
C LYS A 135 17.12 -11.53 6.81
N GLN A 136 17.56 -11.59 8.07
CA GLN A 136 16.74 -11.25 9.23
C GLN A 136 16.20 -9.82 9.17
N ALA A 137 17.04 -8.84 8.79
CA ALA A 137 16.61 -7.44 8.75
C ALA A 137 15.47 -7.20 7.75
N GLN A 138 15.51 -7.85 6.58
CA GLN A 138 14.43 -7.73 5.59
C GLN A 138 13.19 -8.48 6.05
N PHE A 139 13.35 -9.69 6.60
CA PHE A 139 12.25 -10.48 7.13
C PHE A 139 11.47 -9.73 8.21
N VAL A 140 12.16 -9.10 9.16
CA VAL A 140 11.50 -8.29 10.21
C VAL A 140 10.69 -7.16 9.58
N ARG A 141 11.24 -6.46 8.58
CA ARG A 141 10.50 -5.39 7.89
C ARG A 141 9.26 -5.92 7.20
N ASP A 142 9.37 -7.03 6.48
CA ASP A 142 8.26 -7.65 5.75
C ASP A 142 7.13 -8.12 6.70
N VAL A 143 7.49 -8.72 7.85
CA VAL A 143 6.51 -9.13 8.87
C VAL A 143 5.86 -7.93 9.55
N VAL A 144 6.63 -6.88 9.85
CA VAL A 144 6.07 -5.64 10.43
C VAL A 144 5.09 -4.98 9.45
N VAL A 145 5.50 -4.75 8.21
CA VAL A 145 4.68 -4.02 7.22
C VAL A 145 3.48 -4.82 6.71
N SER A 146 3.48 -6.14 6.90
CA SER A 146 2.29 -6.98 6.66
C SER A 146 1.27 -6.94 7.80
N GLY A 147 1.64 -6.43 8.99
CA GLY A 147 0.74 -6.37 10.15
C GLY A 147 0.40 -7.75 10.73
N LEU A 148 1.08 -8.82 10.30
CA LEU A 148 0.78 -10.20 10.71
C LEU A 148 0.90 -10.41 12.23
N LEU A 149 1.82 -9.69 12.86
CA LEU A 149 2.08 -9.75 14.30
C LEU A 149 1.59 -8.50 15.04
N SER A 150 0.62 -7.76 14.49
CA SER A 150 0.07 -6.59 15.20
C SER A 150 -0.74 -7.03 16.43
N GLU A 151 -0.39 -6.46 17.59
CA GLU A 151 -1.17 -6.51 18.83
C GLU A 151 -2.55 -5.91 18.58
N LYS A 152 -3.60 -6.64 18.97
CA LYS A 152 -5.00 -6.24 18.79
C LYS A 152 -5.50 -5.35 19.93
#